data_AF-A8N7S0-F1
#
_entry.id   AF-A8N7S0-F1
#
_cell.length_a   1.000
_cell.length_b   1.000
_cell.length_c   1.000
_cell.angle_alpha   90.00
_cell.angle_beta   90.00
_cell.angle_gamma   90.00
#
_symmetry.space_group_name_H-M   'P 1'
#
loop_
_entity.id
_entity.type
_entity.pdbx_description
1 polymer ?
#
loop_
_entity_poly.entity_id
_entity_poly.type
_entity_poly.pdbx_seq_one_letter_code
_entity_poly.pdbx_strand_id
1 'polypeptide(L)'
;MNVLTTASRRLASGSSRAYLTRPVASYGYRSARTVTTLSETKYTAKATATGAGRNGTVESNGLSLNLATPKELGGTGNGQNPEQLFAMGYAGCFLGAVQFQAKQHGRPEVGEKAKVHTEVHIGTPTGGSGFGLAVDITVEGVDQEILQAAHAMCPYSRATKGNIVVNVKSA
;
A
#
# COMPACT_ATOMS: atom_id res chain seq x y z
N MET A 1 45.57 36.25 61.46
CA MET A 1 46.65 35.28 61.16
C MET A 1 46.11 33.87 61.39
N ASN A 2 46.59 32.91 60.60
CA ASN A 2 46.20 31.49 60.43
C ASN A 2 44.98 31.26 59.53
N VAL A 3 45.13 30.97 58.22
CA VAL A 3 45.80 29.88 57.47
C VAL A 3 44.83 28.71 57.18
N LEU A 4 44.52 28.63 55.88
CA LEU A 4 43.90 27.61 55.02
C LEU A 4 43.98 26.14 55.46
N THR A 5 42.88 25.40 55.26
CA THR A 5 42.93 24.03 54.67
C THR A 5 41.63 23.66 53.92
N THR A 6 41.80 23.17 52.70
CA THR A 6 40.84 22.63 51.73
C THR A 6 40.41 21.18 52.01
N ALA A 7 39.14 20.81 51.77
CA ALA A 7 38.68 19.51 51.25
C ALA A 7 37.15 19.52 51.09
N SER A 8 36.59 19.65 49.89
CA SER A 8 36.28 18.60 48.91
C SER A 8 34.84 18.06 49.03
N ARG A 9 34.11 18.19 47.91
CA ARG A 9 32.71 17.81 47.66
C ARG A 9 32.35 16.38 48.07
N ARG A 10 31.14 16.17 48.60
CA ARG A 10 30.22 15.12 48.11
C ARG A 10 28.76 15.58 48.11
N LEU A 11 28.17 15.53 46.91
CA LEU A 11 26.74 15.40 46.61
C LEU A 11 26.26 14.05 47.21
N ALA A 12 24.99 13.75 47.51
CA ALA A 12 23.77 14.09 46.82
C ALA A 12 22.55 13.84 47.74
N SER A 13 21.52 14.65 47.52
CA SER A 13 20.15 14.44 47.98
C SER A 13 19.55 13.17 47.39
N GLY A 14 19.25 12.19 48.24
CA GLY A 14 18.47 11.01 47.86
C GLY A 14 16.99 11.31 47.83
N SER A 15 16.49 11.75 46.67
CA SER A 15 15.07 11.64 46.32
C SER A 15 14.97 11.56 44.81
N SER A 16 14.57 10.41 44.27
CA SER A 16 13.86 10.34 42.99
C SER A 16 13.30 8.94 42.76
N ARG A 17 11.97 8.88 42.91
CA ARG A 17 10.99 8.20 42.06
C ARG A 17 11.41 6.84 41.48
N ALA A 18 10.83 5.80 42.05
CA ALA A 18 10.60 4.55 41.36
C ALA A 18 9.95 4.82 39.99
N TYR A 19 10.65 4.45 38.92
CA TYR A 19 10.11 4.41 37.58
C TYR A 19 9.08 3.27 37.51
N LEU A 20 7.82 3.62 37.72
CA LEU A 20 6.71 2.76 37.31
C LEU A 20 6.77 2.65 35.79
N THR A 21 7.19 1.50 35.29
CA THR A 21 7.10 1.15 33.88
C THR A 21 5.61 1.06 33.52
N ARG A 22 5.08 2.16 32.97
CA ARG A 22 3.74 2.15 32.36
C ARG A 22 3.78 1.16 31.20
N PRO A 23 2.84 0.20 31.11
CA PRO A 23 2.78 -0.68 29.96
C PRO A 23 2.54 0.17 28.71
N VAL A 24 3.32 -0.08 27.67
CA VAL A 24 3.11 0.52 26.35
C VAL A 24 1.76 -0.01 25.87
N ALA A 25 0.74 0.84 25.89
CA ALA A 25 -0.56 0.49 25.36
C ALA A 25 -0.36 0.10 23.89
N SER A 26 -0.63 -1.16 23.56
CA SER A 26 -0.65 -1.61 22.18
C SER A 26 -1.62 -0.71 21.42
N TYR A 27 -1.14 -0.11 20.33
CA TYR A 27 -1.95 0.74 19.47
C TYR A 27 -2.96 -0.17 18.75
N GLY A 28 -4.04 -0.51 19.44
CA GLY A 28 -5.10 -1.37 18.95
C GLY A 28 -5.94 -0.64 17.93
N TYR A 29 -5.46 -0.53 16.70
CA TYR A 29 -6.24 -0.04 15.58
C TYR A 29 -7.35 -1.06 15.27
N ARG A 30 -8.52 -0.89 15.89
CA ARG A 30 -9.73 -1.58 15.45
C ARG A 30 -10.27 -0.85 14.22
N SER A 31 -9.83 -1.29 13.04
CA SER A 31 -10.41 -0.84 11.78
C SER A 31 -11.93 -1.06 11.81
N ALA A 32 -12.70 -0.03 11.45
CA ALA A 32 -14.15 -0.15 11.32
C ALA A 32 -14.45 -1.18 10.21
N ARG A 33 -15.30 -2.17 10.51
CA ARG A 33 -15.73 -3.16 9.51
C ARG A 33 -16.50 -2.44 8.40
N THR A 34 -16.04 -2.56 7.16
CA THR A 34 -16.75 -2.13 5.95
C THR A 34 -17.26 -3.35 5.18
N VAL A 35 -18.09 -3.12 4.14
CA VAL A 35 -18.56 -4.19 3.22
C VAL A 35 -17.43 -4.88 2.44
N THR A 36 -16.18 -4.42 2.58
CA THR A 36 -14.99 -4.99 1.94
C THR A 36 -14.06 -5.66 2.96
N THR A 37 -14.35 -5.57 4.27
CA THR A 37 -13.56 -6.26 5.30
C THR A 37 -13.86 -7.75 5.36
N LEU A 38 -12.85 -8.56 5.70
CA LEU A 38 -12.92 -10.02 5.68
C LEU A 38 -13.73 -10.56 6.87
N SER A 39 -14.71 -11.42 6.61
CA SER A 39 -15.31 -12.31 7.61
C SER A 39 -14.56 -13.64 7.72
N GLU A 40 -13.96 -14.09 6.62
CA GLU A 40 -13.17 -15.31 6.50
C GLU A 40 -11.97 -15.05 5.57
N THR A 41 -10.80 -15.58 5.93
CA THR A 41 -9.58 -15.44 5.11
C THR A 41 -9.37 -16.69 4.26
N LYS A 42 -9.45 -16.56 2.93
CA LYS A 42 -9.21 -17.65 1.98
C LYS A 42 -7.75 -17.81 1.55
N TYR A 43 -7.02 -16.71 1.48
CA TYR A 43 -5.62 -16.68 1.05
C TYR A 43 -4.87 -15.55 1.75
N THR A 44 -3.57 -15.72 1.96
CA THR A 44 -2.68 -14.71 2.54
C THR A 44 -1.35 -14.71 1.80
N ALA A 45 -1.10 -13.66 1.04
CA ALA A 45 0.24 -13.36 0.55
C ALA A 45 1.07 -12.74 1.68
N LYS A 46 2.37 -13.06 1.73
CA LYS A 46 3.32 -12.48 2.68
C LYS A 46 4.48 -11.87 1.92
N ALA A 47 4.82 -10.64 2.25
CA ALA A 47 5.98 -9.96 1.69
C ALA A 47 6.80 -9.29 2.80
N THR A 48 8.12 -9.24 2.60
CA THR A 48 9.07 -8.57 3.51
C THR A 48 9.81 -7.51 2.73
N ALA A 49 9.85 -6.28 3.26
CA ALA A 49 10.70 -5.20 2.76
C ALA A 49 11.90 -5.03 3.70
N THR A 50 13.11 -4.90 3.15
CA THR A 50 14.35 -4.69 3.91
C THR A 50 15.15 -3.54 3.33
N GLY A 51 16.02 -2.94 4.15
CA GLY A 51 16.87 -1.81 3.74
C GLY A 51 16.12 -0.48 3.62
N ALA A 52 16.49 0.34 2.64
CA ALA A 52 16.10 1.74 2.53
C ALA A 52 14.72 1.97 1.89
N GLY A 53 13.69 1.20 2.29
CA GLY A 53 12.31 1.38 1.83
C GLY A 53 12.18 1.36 0.30
N ARG A 54 11.82 2.50 -0.31
CA ARG A 54 11.71 2.66 -1.79
C ARG A 54 13.04 2.49 -2.54
N ASN A 55 14.16 2.36 -1.83
CA ASN A 55 15.48 2.04 -2.37
C ASN A 55 16.06 0.74 -1.76
N GLY A 56 15.21 -0.08 -1.15
CA GLY A 56 15.56 -1.36 -0.54
C GLY A 56 15.22 -2.55 -1.43
N THR A 57 14.95 -3.69 -0.80
CA THR A 57 14.53 -4.93 -1.47
C THR A 57 13.19 -5.38 -0.92
N VAL A 58 12.33 -5.94 -1.78
CA VAL A 58 11.08 -6.58 -1.37
C VAL A 58 11.06 -8.03 -1.83
N GLU A 59 10.61 -8.93 -0.95
CA GLU A 59 10.56 -10.36 -1.20
C GLU A 59 9.20 -10.96 -0.86
N SER A 60 8.72 -11.89 -1.67
CA SER A 60 7.47 -12.64 -1.43
C SER A 60 7.52 -14.00 -2.13
N ASN A 61 7.44 -15.10 -1.39
CA ASN A 61 7.38 -16.47 -1.93
C ASN A 61 8.40 -16.76 -3.06
N GLY A 62 9.67 -16.41 -2.85
CA GLY A 62 10.75 -16.63 -3.82
C GLY A 62 10.87 -15.58 -4.93
N LEU A 63 9.93 -14.63 -5.04
CA LEU A 63 10.11 -13.42 -5.84
C LEU A 63 10.87 -12.38 -5.02
N SER A 64 12.00 -11.89 -5.52
CA SER A 64 12.80 -10.82 -4.90
C SER A 64 13.02 -9.70 -5.91
N LEU A 65 12.76 -8.45 -5.51
CA LEU A 65 12.85 -7.27 -6.35
C LEU A 65 13.63 -6.16 -5.65
N ASN A 66 14.61 -5.59 -6.34
CA ASN A 66 15.27 -4.36 -5.90
C ASN A 66 14.41 -3.15 -6.24
N LEU A 67 14.17 -2.31 -5.25
CA LEU A 67 13.43 -1.08 -5.40
C LEU A 67 14.37 0.10 -5.65
N ALA A 68 13.92 1.03 -6.47
CA ALA A 68 14.52 2.34 -6.61
C ALA A 68 13.44 3.40 -6.74
N THR A 69 13.67 4.54 -6.11
CA THR A 69 12.80 5.70 -6.29
C THR A 69 12.92 6.19 -7.75
N PRO A 70 11.80 6.43 -8.46
CA PRO A 70 11.81 6.98 -9.82
C PRO A 70 12.54 8.33 -9.90
N LYS A 71 13.03 8.68 -11.10
CA LYS A 71 13.76 9.94 -11.32
C LYS A 71 12.87 11.16 -11.07
N GLU A 72 11.59 11.03 -11.40
CA GLU A 72 10.54 12.02 -11.22
C GLU A 72 10.31 12.35 -9.74
N LEU A 73 10.69 11.44 -8.83
CA LEU A 73 10.67 11.63 -7.38
C LEU A 73 12.07 11.86 -6.80
N GLY A 74 13.06 12.21 -7.63
CA GLY A 74 14.43 12.53 -7.21
C GLY A 74 15.32 11.32 -6.94
N GLY A 75 14.92 10.13 -7.37
CA GLY A 75 15.70 8.90 -7.20
C GLY A 75 16.55 8.51 -8.40
N THR A 76 17.17 7.34 -8.33
CA THR A 76 18.02 6.81 -9.41
C THR A 76 17.22 6.22 -10.57
N GLY A 77 16.01 5.71 -10.30
CA GLY A 77 15.20 4.92 -11.24
C GLY A 77 15.77 3.54 -11.57
N ASN A 78 16.85 3.11 -10.92
CA ASN A 78 17.56 1.86 -11.25
C ASN A 78 16.98 0.66 -10.48
N GLY A 79 15.68 0.40 -10.64
CA GLY A 79 14.97 -0.66 -9.93
C GLY A 79 13.46 -0.59 -10.17
N GLN A 80 12.72 -1.49 -9.52
CA GLN A 80 11.26 -1.43 -9.51
C GLN A 80 10.77 -0.43 -8.47
N ASN A 81 9.48 -0.12 -8.44
CA ASN A 81 8.90 0.77 -7.44
C ASN A 81 7.53 0.29 -6.95
N PRO A 82 7.06 0.78 -5.79
CA PRO A 82 5.75 0.39 -5.25
C PRO A 82 4.57 0.65 -6.21
N GLU A 83 4.61 1.72 -7.01
CA GLU A 83 3.54 2.04 -7.95
C GLU A 83 3.45 1.02 -9.09
N GLN A 84 4.59 0.53 -9.60
CA GLN A 84 4.62 -0.57 -10.56
C GLN A 84 4.05 -1.87 -9.97
N LEU A 85 4.40 -2.20 -8.72
CA LEU A 85 3.86 -3.38 -8.05
C LEU A 85 2.34 -3.26 -7.86
N PHE A 86 1.87 -2.06 -7.51
CA PHE A 86 0.45 -1.78 -7.39
C PHE A 86 -0.27 -1.87 -8.74
N ALA A 87 0.32 -1.32 -9.81
CA ALA A 87 -0.20 -1.42 -11.17
C ALA A 87 -0.35 -2.88 -11.61
N MET A 88 0.70 -3.69 -11.47
CA MET A 88 0.66 -5.11 -11.82
C MET A 88 -0.40 -5.88 -11.02
N GLY A 89 -0.48 -5.64 -9.71
CA GLY A 89 -1.48 -6.25 -8.85
C GLY A 89 -2.91 -5.86 -9.26
N TYR A 90 -3.12 -4.58 -9.59
CA TYR A 90 -4.42 -4.06 -10.01
C TYR A 90 -4.81 -4.63 -11.38
N ALA A 91 -3.91 -4.61 -12.37
CA ALA A 91 -4.16 -5.19 -13.69
C ALA A 91 -4.60 -6.65 -13.59
N GLY A 92 -3.86 -7.48 -12.83
CA GLY A 92 -4.21 -8.89 -12.64
C GLY A 92 -5.54 -9.09 -11.91
N CYS A 93 -5.78 -8.31 -10.85
CA CYS A 93 -7.02 -8.37 -10.09
C CYS A 93 -8.24 -7.95 -10.93
N PHE A 94 -8.09 -6.91 -11.74
CA PHE A 94 -9.16 -6.38 -12.59
C PHE A 94 -9.43 -7.31 -13.78
N LEU A 95 -8.41 -7.88 -14.41
CA LEU A 95 -8.59 -8.89 -15.46
C LEU A 95 -9.34 -10.13 -14.93
N GLY A 96 -9.01 -10.59 -13.73
CA GLY A 96 -9.76 -11.67 -13.08
C GLY A 96 -11.23 -11.33 -12.86
N ALA A 97 -11.54 -10.07 -12.48
CA ALA A 97 -12.92 -9.60 -12.35
C ALA A 97 -13.64 -9.53 -13.71
N VAL A 98 -12.96 -9.07 -14.76
CA VAL A 98 -13.48 -9.09 -16.14
C VAL A 98 -13.82 -10.50 -16.58
N GLN A 99 -12.90 -11.46 -16.40
CA GLN A 99 -13.11 -12.87 -16.76
C GLN A 99 -14.27 -13.49 -15.99
N PHE A 100 -14.36 -13.20 -14.69
CA PHE A 100 -15.47 -13.66 -13.86
C PHE A 100 -16.81 -13.14 -14.38
N GLN A 101 -16.92 -11.83 -14.65
CA GLN A 101 -18.18 -11.23 -15.11
C GLN A 101 -18.52 -11.67 -16.54
N ALA A 102 -17.55 -11.71 -17.45
CA ALA A 102 -17.76 -12.23 -18.79
C ALA A 102 -18.39 -13.65 -18.76
N LYS A 103 -17.93 -14.52 -17.85
CA LYS A 103 -18.54 -15.83 -17.61
C LYS A 103 -19.96 -15.75 -17.04
N GLN A 104 -20.23 -14.88 -16.06
CA GLN A 104 -21.59 -14.68 -15.51
C GLN A 104 -22.59 -14.20 -16.56
N HIS A 105 -22.12 -13.41 -17.53
CA HIS A 105 -22.92 -12.92 -18.67
C HIS A 105 -22.94 -13.92 -19.86
N GLY A 106 -22.44 -15.14 -19.69
CA GLY A 106 -22.48 -16.18 -20.72
C GLY A 106 -21.54 -15.96 -21.91
N ARG A 107 -20.49 -15.13 -21.75
CA ARG A 107 -19.55 -14.72 -22.80
C ARG A 107 -18.08 -14.94 -22.38
N PRO A 108 -17.67 -16.16 -21.99
CA PRO A 108 -16.31 -16.43 -21.50
C PRO A 108 -15.21 -16.01 -22.49
N GLU A 109 -15.46 -16.12 -23.80
CA GLU A 109 -14.54 -15.76 -24.87
C GLU A 109 -14.15 -14.26 -24.88
N VAL A 110 -15.02 -13.39 -24.34
CA VAL A 110 -14.74 -11.97 -24.14
C VAL A 110 -13.68 -11.80 -23.06
N GLY A 111 -13.83 -12.50 -21.94
CA GLY A 111 -12.87 -12.46 -20.84
C GLY A 111 -11.51 -13.06 -21.19
N GLU A 112 -11.49 -14.10 -22.02
CA GLU A 112 -10.26 -14.75 -22.49
C GLU A 112 -9.40 -13.85 -23.38
N LYS A 113 -10.04 -12.99 -24.19
CA LYS A 113 -9.36 -12.08 -25.11
C LYS A 113 -9.07 -10.71 -24.49
N ALA A 114 -9.71 -10.39 -23.37
CA ALA A 114 -9.56 -9.10 -22.72
C ALA A 114 -8.12 -8.87 -22.24
N LYS A 115 -7.67 -7.62 -22.39
CA LYS A 115 -6.40 -7.15 -21.84
C LYS A 115 -6.65 -5.93 -20.98
N VAL A 116 -6.03 -5.89 -19.81
CA VAL A 116 -6.16 -4.78 -18.87
C VAL A 116 -4.81 -4.08 -18.76
N HIS A 117 -4.86 -2.77 -19.00
CA HIS A 117 -3.73 -1.86 -18.82
C HIS A 117 -4.04 -0.96 -17.63
N THR A 118 -3.08 -0.83 -16.71
CA THR A 118 -3.22 0.04 -15.54
C THR A 118 -2.06 1.00 -15.45
N GLU A 119 -2.38 2.26 -15.25
CA GLU A 119 -1.42 3.33 -14.98
C GLU A 119 -1.65 3.81 -13.54
N VAL A 120 -0.62 3.73 -12.71
CA VAL A 120 -0.67 4.22 -11.32
C VAL A 120 0.13 5.49 -11.22
N HIS A 121 -0.54 6.54 -10.76
CA HIS A 121 0.02 7.87 -10.59
C HIS A 121 0.30 8.12 -9.11
N ILE A 122 1.48 8.63 -8.81
CA ILE A 122 1.83 9.16 -7.49
C ILE A 122 2.10 10.66 -7.60
N GLY A 123 1.56 11.43 -6.68
CA GLY A 123 1.69 12.88 -6.72
C GLY A 123 1.23 13.56 -5.45
N THR A 124 1.02 14.87 -5.53
CA THR A 124 0.47 15.65 -4.41
C THR A 124 -1.05 15.45 -4.35
N PRO A 125 -1.65 15.14 -3.19
CA PRO A 125 -3.09 14.99 -3.08
C PRO A 125 -3.80 16.35 -3.26
N THR A 126 -5.06 16.32 -3.69
CA THR A 126 -5.89 17.54 -3.83
C THR A 126 -6.18 18.24 -2.51
N GLY A 127 -6.06 17.51 -1.39
CA GLY A 127 -6.19 18.05 -0.04
C GLY A 127 -5.19 17.41 0.91
N GLY A 128 -4.72 18.21 1.88
CA GLY A 128 -3.74 17.77 2.88
C GLY A 128 -2.29 17.77 2.39
N SER A 129 -1.40 17.29 3.25
CA SER A 129 0.03 17.15 2.98
C SER A 129 0.41 15.69 2.66
N GLY A 130 1.50 15.48 1.93
CA GLY A 130 2.06 14.16 1.66
C GLY A 130 1.83 13.70 0.22
N PHE A 131 1.73 12.38 0.03
CA PHE A 131 1.52 11.76 -1.28
C PHE A 131 0.09 11.23 -1.44
N GLY A 132 -0.48 11.42 -2.62
CA GLY A 132 -1.71 10.79 -3.08
C GLY A 132 -1.43 9.81 -4.23
N LEU A 133 -2.43 8.98 -4.52
CA LEU A 133 -2.42 8.08 -5.67
C LEU A 133 -3.64 8.34 -6.56
N ALA A 134 -3.53 8.00 -7.84
CA ALA A 134 -4.65 7.84 -8.76
C ALA A 134 -4.36 6.66 -9.71
N VAL A 135 -5.41 6.09 -10.30
CA VAL A 135 -5.28 4.95 -11.22
C VAL A 135 -6.13 5.17 -12.46
N ASP A 136 -5.54 4.94 -13.63
CA ASP A 136 -6.29 4.80 -14.88
C ASP A 136 -6.27 3.34 -15.33
N ILE A 137 -7.43 2.81 -15.70
CA ILE A 137 -7.62 1.45 -16.17
C ILE A 137 -8.21 1.50 -17.57
N THR A 138 -7.52 0.90 -18.54
CA THR A 138 -8.02 0.71 -19.90
C THR A 138 -8.17 -0.77 -20.19
N VAL A 139 -9.33 -1.19 -20.69
CA VAL A 139 -9.61 -2.60 -21.00
C VAL A 139 -9.96 -2.79 -22.47
N GLU A 140 -9.20 -3.62 -23.15
CA GLU A 140 -9.47 -4.00 -24.54
C GLU A 140 -10.49 -5.13 -24.62
N GLY A 141 -11.36 -5.09 -25.63
CA GLY A 141 -12.19 -6.24 -26.01
C GLY A 141 -13.40 -6.50 -25.13
N VAL A 142 -13.81 -5.54 -24.29
CA VAL A 142 -14.99 -5.63 -23.41
C VAL A 142 -15.96 -4.49 -23.66
N ASP A 143 -17.25 -4.75 -23.44
CA ASP A 143 -18.26 -3.70 -23.43
C ASP A 143 -18.42 -3.05 -22.05
N GLN A 144 -19.21 -1.99 -22.00
CA GLN A 144 -19.46 -1.21 -20.80
C GLN A 144 -20.17 -2.01 -19.69
N GLU A 145 -21.01 -2.98 -20.04
CA GLU A 145 -21.73 -3.80 -19.06
C GLU A 145 -20.77 -4.64 -18.23
N ILE A 146 -19.91 -5.43 -18.91
CA ILE A 146 -18.89 -6.25 -18.25
C ILE A 146 -17.89 -5.37 -17.51
N LEU A 147 -17.48 -4.24 -18.10
CA LEU A 147 -16.52 -3.32 -17.50
C LEU A 147 -17.01 -2.73 -16.16
N GLN A 148 -18.26 -2.26 -16.11
CA GLN A 148 -18.86 -1.70 -14.90
C GLN A 148 -19.04 -2.78 -13.82
N ALA A 149 -19.52 -3.97 -14.22
CA ALA A 149 -19.67 -5.10 -13.32
C ALA A 149 -18.31 -5.57 -12.75
N ALA A 150 -17.26 -5.53 -13.56
CA ALA A 150 -15.90 -5.87 -13.14
C ALA A 150 -15.35 -4.83 -12.15
N HIS A 151 -15.55 -3.53 -12.41
CA HIS A 151 -15.11 -2.48 -11.48
C HIS A 151 -15.83 -2.55 -10.14
N ALA A 152 -17.13 -2.88 -10.12
CA ALA A 152 -17.90 -3.05 -8.88
C ALA A 152 -17.47 -4.27 -8.05
N MET A 153 -16.93 -5.31 -8.70
CA MET A 153 -16.54 -6.56 -8.05
C MET A 153 -15.06 -6.62 -7.67
N CYS A 154 -14.18 -6.04 -8.49
CA CYS A 154 -12.73 -6.12 -8.31
C CYS A 154 -12.31 -5.72 -6.89
N PRO A 155 -11.67 -6.62 -6.11
CA PRO A 155 -11.23 -6.33 -4.75
C PRO A 155 -10.40 -5.05 -4.62
N TYR A 156 -9.51 -4.75 -5.59
CA TYR A 156 -8.68 -3.56 -5.55
C TYR A 156 -9.52 -2.29 -5.75
N SER A 157 -10.44 -2.27 -6.72
CA SER A 157 -11.40 -1.17 -6.91
C SER A 157 -12.25 -0.92 -5.67
N ARG A 158 -12.71 -1.99 -5.02
CA ARG A 158 -13.50 -1.88 -3.79
C ARG A 158 -12.67 -1.35 -2.62
N ALA A 159 -11.40 -1.71 -2.53
CA ALA A 159 -10.49 -1.25 -1.48
C ALA A 159 -10.10 0.23 -1.64
N THR A 160 -9.98 0.71 -2.87
CA THR A 160 -9.59 2.09 -3.19
C THR A 160 -10.75 3.07 -3.29
N LYS A 161 -11.99 2.56 -3.39
CA LYS A 161 -13.21 3.36 -3.55
C LYS A 161 -13.33 4.46 -2.49
N GLY A 162 -13.46 5.70 -2.96
CA GLY A 162 -13.64 6.89 -2.12
C GLY A 162 -12.35 7.47 -1.54
N ASN A 163 -11.20 6.80 -1.72
CA ASN A 163 -9.90 7.28 -1.23
C ASN A 163 -9.03 7.87 -2.34
N ILE A 164 -9.10 7.31 -3.55
CA ILE A 164 -8.34 7.77 -4.71
C ILE A 164 -9.23 7.84 -5.95
N VAL A 165 -8.81 8.64 -6.93
CA VAL A 165 -9.44 8.63 -8.25
C VAL A 165 -9.05 7.35 -8.98
N VAL A 166 -10.06 6.63 -9.46
CA VAL A 166 -9.90 5.49 -10.35
C VAL A 166 -10.75 5.71 -11.58
N ASN A 167 -10.11 5.96 -12.73
CA ASN A 167 -10.80 6.07 -14.01
C ASN A 167 -10.77 4.70 -14.70
N VAL A 168 -11.90 4.30 -15.27
CA VAL A 168 -12.01 3.02 -15.98
C VAL A 168 -12.67 3.26 -17.32
N LYS A 169 -12.04 2.79 -18.40
CA LYS A 169 -12.57 2.91 -19.76
C LYS A 169 -12.33 1.63 -20.57
N SER A 170 -13.20 1.40 -21.54
CA SER A 170 -12.96 0.43 -22.62
C SER A 170 -12.11 1.09 -23.72
N ALA A 171 -11.21 0.32 -24.33
CA ALA A 171 -10.43 0.72 -25.49
C ALA A 171 -11.18 0.43 -26.80
#